data_AF-A0A2N6A7B6-F1
#
_entry.id   AF-A0A2N6A7B6-F1
#
_cell.length_a   1.000
_cell.length_b   1.000
_cell.length_c   1.000
_cell.angle_alpha   90.00
_cell.angle_beta   90.00
_cell.angle_gamma   90.00
#
_symmetry.space_group_name_H-M   'P 1'
#
loop_
_entity.id
_entity.type
_entity.pdbx_description
1 polymer ?
#
loop_
_entity_poly.entity_id
_entity_poly.type
_entity_poly.pdbx_seq_one_letter_code
_entity_poly.pdbx_strand_id
1 'polypeptide(L)'
;MNEFTAKVVEKVIEKTGEIVNILVKNYPELATSKGILKKGGYVSIYSLGAKRLEFVSIVGKPVPQEKWSAYSYNSEEKGARLISTHFELGHMTSYESRDPDNGKWGGAIVADNYILSFSGLPEQADEAVMMAVAIELDLLSLINAEDIAKRNNNEIFAVLANYLYDE
;
A
#
# COMPACT_ATOMS: atom_id res chain seq x y z
N MET A 1 -15.90 -14.84 2.83
CA MET A 1 -15.56 -13.94 1.72
C MET A 1 -16.53 -14.21 0.56
N ASN A 2 -17.17 -13.19 0.00
CA ASN A 2 -18.05 -13.38 -1.17
C ASN A 2 -17.20 -13.39 -2.47
N GLU A 3 -17.79 -13.83 -3.59
CA GLU A 3 -17.08 -13.97 -4.87
C GLU A 3 -16.47 -12.65 -5.37
N PHE A 4 -17.15 -11.52 -5.14
CA PHE A 4 -16.66 -10.20 -5.51
C PHE A 4 -15.40 -9.83 -4.70
N THR A 5 -15.43 -10.00 -3.37
CA THR A 5 -14.28 -9.76 -2.50
C THR A 5 -13.10 -10.65 -2.89
N ALA A 6 -13.34 -11.92 -3.25
CA ALA A 6 -12.28 -12.83 -3.68
C ALA A 6 -11.57 -12.31 -4.95
N LYS A 7 -12.33 -11.83 -5.95
CA LYS A 7 -11.76 -11.25 -7.18
C LYS A 7 -10.97 -9.97 -6.91
N VAL A 8 -11.44 -9.11 -6.01
CA VAL A 8 -10.69 -7.90 -5.61
C VAL A 8 -9.38 -8.30 -4.94
N VAL A 9 -9.40 -9.26 -4.01
CA VAL A 9 -8.19 -9.75 -3.33
C VAL A 9 -7.16 -10.28 -4.32
N GLU A 10 -7.57 -11.13 -5.27
CA GLU A 10 -6.68 -11.69 -6.29
C GLU A 10 -6.02 -10.59 -7.13
N LYS A 11 -6.82 -9.64 -7.63
CA LYS A 11 -6.32 -8.50 -8.41
C LYS A 11 -5.39 -7.59 -7.62
N VAL A 12 -5.67 -7.34 -6.34
CA VAL A 12 -4.79 -6.54 -5.49
C VAL A 12 -3.41 -7.19 -5.36
N ILE A 13 -3.35 -8.51 -5.14
CA ILE A 13 -2.07 -9.24 -5.03
C ILE A 13 -1.28 -9.15 -6.34
N GLU A 14 -1.94 -9.44 -7.45
CA GLU A 14 -1.37 -9.39 -8.80
C GLU A 14 -0.81 -8.00 -9.11
N LYS A 15 -1.66 -6.97 -9.02
CA LYS A 15 -1.29 -5.58 -9.30
C LYS A 15 -0.22 -5.05 -8.34
N THR A 16 -0.24 -5.44 -7.06
CA THR A 16 0.84 -5.08 -6.14
C THR A 16 2.19 -5.62 -6.64
N GLY A 17 2.22 -6.86 -7.12
CA GLY A 17 3.44 -7.46 -7.69
C GLY A 17 3.92 -6.74 -8.96
N GLU A 18 2.99 -6.40 -9.86
CA GLU A 18 3.28 -5.65 -11.09
C GLU A 18 3.86 -4.27 -10.79
N ILE A 19 3.18 -3.47 -9.96
CA ILE A 19 3.59 -2.11 -9.63
C ILE A 19 4.94 -2.10 -8.89
N VAL A 20 5.17 -3.01 -7.95
CA VAL A 20 6.49 -3.15 -7.30
C VAL A 20 7.58 -3.47 -8.34
N ASN A 21 7.28 -4.33 -9.32
CA ASN A 21 8.23 -4.66 -10.39
C ASN A 21 8.49 -3.47 -11.31
N ILE A 22 7.47 -2.68 -11.66
CA ILE A 22 7.62 -1.46 -12.46
C ILE A 22 8.51 -0.46 -11.72
N LEU A 23 8.22 -0.20 -10.43
CA LEU A 23 9.01 0.71 -9.61
C LEU A 23 10.50 0.31 -9.58
N VAL A 24 10.79 -0.97 -9.39
CA VAL A 24 12.17 -1.46 -9.27
C VAL A 24 12.88 -1.57 -10.62
N LYS A 25 12.19 -1.95 -11.70
CA LYS A 25 12.81 -2.19 -13.01
C LYS A 25 12.90 -0.92 -13.87
N ASN A 26 11.86 -0.10 -13.87
CA ASN A 26 11.77 1.06 -14.76
C ASN A 26 12.40 2.31 -14.13
N TYR A 27 12.48 2.35 -12.79
CA TYR A 27 13.04 3.48 -12.06
C TYR A 27 14.20 3.08 -11.12
N PRO A 28 15.27 2.44 -11.63
CA PRO A 28 16.33 1.87 -10.79
C PRO A 28 17.11 2.92 -9.98
N GLU A 29 17.28 4.14 -10.50
CA GLU A 29 17.94 5.24 -9.78
C GLU A 29 17.10 5.73 -8.59
N LEU A 30 15.79 5.90 -8.79
CA LEU A 30 14.84 6.21 -7.71
C LEU A 30 14.83 5.08 -6.68
N ALA A 31 14.72 3.83 -7.16
CA ALA A 31 14.70 2.66 -6.29
C ALA A 31 15.95 2.59 -5.42
N THR A 32 17.12 2.86 -6.00
CA THR A 32 18.39 2.88 -5.27
C THR A 32 18.45 4.03 -4.27
N SER A 33 18.14 5.26 -4.70
CA SER A 33 18.23 6.46 -3.85
C SER A 33 17.25 6.45 -2.68
N LYS A 34 16.07 5.85 -2.85
CA LYS A 34 15.06 5.73 -1.79
C LYS A 34 15.20 4.46 -0.95
N GLY A 35 16.13 3.54 -1.27
CA GLY A 35 16.33 2.30 -0.51
C GLY A 35 15.30 1.21 -0.80
N ILE A 36 14.67 1.24 -1.98
CA ILE A 36 13.74 0.22 -2.49
C ILE A 36 14.58 -0.95 -3.05
N LEU A 37 15.23 -1.67 -2.14
CA LEU A 37 16.16 -2.77 -2.48
C LEU A 37 15.46 -4.14 -2.59
N LYS A 38 14.17 -4.20 -2.24
CA LYS A 38 13.39 -5.43 -2.12
C LYS A 38 12.36 -5.54 -3.24
N LYS A 39 12.08 -6.78 -3.64
CA LYS A 39 11.11 -7.12 -4.70
C LYS A 39 9.86 -7.78 -4.13
N GLY A 40 9.49 -7.47 -2.88
CA GLY A 40 8.37 -8.12 -2.21
C GLY A 40 8.11 -7.61 -0.80
N GLY A 41 6.97 -8.03 -0.26
CA GLY A 41 6.43 -7.59 1.02
C GLY A 41 5.15 -8.34 1.36
N TYR A 42 4.43 -7.86 2.37
CA TYR A 42 3.10 -8.34 2.72
C TYR A 42 2.06 -7.32 2.30
N VAL A 43 0.98 -7.80 1.71
CA VAL A 43 -0.23 -7.02 1.47
C VAL A 43 -1.31 -7.48 2.45
N SER A 44 -2.02 -6.54 3.05
CA SER A 44 -3.22 -6.81 3.84
C SER A 44 -4.38 -5.95 3.36
N ILE A 45 -5.56 -6.54 3.34
CA ILE A 45 -6.78 -5.95 2.79
C ILE A 45 -7.85 -5.99 3.88
N TYR A 46 -8.41 -4.83 4.19
CA TYR A 46 -9.49 -4.70 5.15
C TYR A 46 -10.76 -4.25 4.43
N SER A 47 -11.91 -4.74 4.89
CA SER A 47 -13.21 -4.23 4.46
C SER A 47 -13.66 -3.12 5.39
N LEU A 48 -13.91 -1.92 4.86
CA LEU A 48 -14.41 -0.78 5.65
C LEU A 48 -15.81 -1.07 6.22
N GLY A 49 -16.71 -1.62 5.39
CA GLY A 49 -18.07 -1.92 5.82
C GLY A 49 -18.13 -2.99 6.93
N ALA A 50 -17.30 -4.03 6.85
CA ALA A 50 -17.24 -5.08 7.87
C ALA A 50 -16.28 -4.77 9.03
N LYS A 51 -15.49 -3.69 8.94
CA LYS A 51 -14.46 -3.27 9.91
C LYS A 51 -13.51 -4.41 10.32
N ARG A 52 -13.05 -5.22 9.37
CA ARG A 52 -12.15 -6.36 9.64
C ARG A 52 -11.14 -6.63 8.54
N LEU A 53 -10.08 -7.33 8.90
CA LEU A 53 -9.13 -7.94 7.97
C LEU A 53 -9.85 -9.01 7.15
N GLU A 54 -9.80 -8.91 5.83
CA GLU A 54 -10.31 -9.93 4.91
C GLU A 54 -9.19 -10.84 4.42
N PHE A 55 -7.97 -10.30 4.26
CA PHE A 55 -6.88 -11.04 3.66
C PHE A 55 -5.50 -10.51 4.03
N VAL A 56 -4.52 -11.41 4.13
CA VAL A 56 -3.09 -11.10 4.23
C VAL A 56 -2.29 -12.10 3.40
N SER A 57 -1.36 -11.64 2.57
CA SER A 57 -0.48 -12.52 1.80
C SER A 57 0.85 -11.86 1.48
N ILE A 58 1.82 -12.71 1.14
CA ILE A 58 3.08 -12.28 0.56
C ILE A 58 2.90 -11.89 -0.91
N VAL A 59 3.57 -10.82 -1.32
CA VAL A 59 3.69 -10.38 -2.71
C VAL A 59 5.16 -10.32 -3.09
N GLY A 60 5.50 -10.83 -4.27
CA GLY A 60 6.85 -10.76 -4.80
C GLY A 60 7.82 -11.77 -4.18
N LYS A 61 9.12 -11.43 -4.14
CA LYS A 61 10.15 -12.35 -3.64
C LYS A 61 10.00 -12.59 -2.13
N PRO A 62 10.21 -13.84 -1.65
CA PRO A 62 10.18 -14.15 -0.24
C PRO A 62 11.11 -13.23 0.54
N VAL A 63 10.57 -12.57 1.56
CA VAL A 63 11.38 -11.92 2.59
C VAL A 63 12.11 -13.00 3.40
N PRO A 64 13.27 -12.71 4.02
CA PRO A 64 13.90 -13.66 4.93
C PRO A 64 12.91 -14.07 6.03
N GLN A 65 12.87 -15.37 6.38
CA GLN A 65 11.86 -15.96 7.26
C GLN A 65 11.79 -15.25 8.62
N GLU A 66 12.94 -14.81 9.13
CA GLU A 66 13.07 -14.07 10.38
C GLU A 66 12.38 -12.70 10.36
N LYS A 67 12.05 -12.16 9.17
CA LYS A 67 11.34 -10.89 9.01
C LYS A 67 9.87 -11.05 8.66
N TRP A 68 9.39 -12.28 8.46
CA TRP A 68 7.99 -12.54 8.09
C TRP A 68 7.04 -11.96 9.12
N SER A 69 7.24 -12.29 10.40
CA SER A 69 6.39 -11.81 11.48
C SER A 69 6.38 -10.29 11.59
N ALA A 70 7.52 -9.62 11.34
CA ALA A 70 7.59 -8.17 11.41
C ALA A 70 6.87 -7.50 10.24
N TYR A 71 7.01 -8.02 9.01
CA TYR A 71 6.36 -7.41 7.84
C TYR A 71 4.88 -7.70 7.77
N SER A 72 4.45 -8.92 8.10
CA SER A 72 3.01 -9.23 8.21
C SER A 72 2.39 -8.38 9.32
N TYR A 73 3.01 -8.32 10.50
CA TYR A 73 2.56 -7.49 11.61
C TYR A 73 2.44 -6.02 11.20
N ASN A 74 3.49 -5.45 10.60
CA ASN A 74 3.44 -4.05 10.18
C ASN A 74 2.36 -3.80 9.11
N SER A 75 2.18 -4.71 8.16
CA SER A 75 1.11 -4.57 7.16
C SER A 75 -0.27 -4.57 7.82
N GLU A 76 -0.51 -5.52 8.72
CA GLU A 76 -1.76 -5.62 9.46
C GLU A 76 -1.98 -4.42 10.39
N GLU A 77 -0.97 -4.02 11.16
CA GLU A 77 -1.04 -2.90 12.10
C GLU A 77 -1.42 -1.60 11.40
N LYS A 78 -0.80 -1.27 10.26
CA LYS A 78 -1.11 -0.09 9.47
C LYS A 78 -2.60 -0.03 9.08
N GLY A 79 -3.13 -1.13 8.56
CA GLY A 79 -4.52 -1.23 8.12
C GLY A 79 -5.49 -1.24 9.30
N ALA A 80 -5.16 -1.98 10.38
CA ALA A 80 -5.93 -2.04 11.61
C ALA A 80 -6.02 -0.68 12.32
N ARG A 81 -4.92 0.07 12.38
CA ARG A 81 -4.87 1.42 12.94
C ARG A 81 -5.76 2.37 12.13
N LEU A 82 -5.64 2.32 10.81
CA LEU A 82 -6.44 3.17 9.92
C LEU A 82 -7.94 2.86 10.05
N ILE A 83 -8.33 1.58 10.01
CA ILE A 83 -9.75 1.20 10.06
C ILE A 83 -10.42 1.39 11.42
N SER A 84 -9.68 1.18 12.51
CA SER A 84 -10.26 1.17 13.86
C SER A 84 -10.49 2.57 14.42
N THR A 85 -9.61 3.52 14.09
CA THR A 85 -9.58 4.82 14.77
C THR A 85 -9.48 5.98 13.79
N HIS A 86 -8.58 5.89 12.80
CA HIS A 86 -8.17 7.09 12.08
C HIS A 86 -9.03 7.41 10.85
N PHE A 87 -9.68 6.42 10.25
CA PHE A 87 -10.60 6.66 9.14
C PHE A 87 -11.77 7.57 9.55
N GLU A 88 -12.35 7.35 10.74
CA GLU A 88 -13.43 8.19 11.27
C GLU A 88 -12.97 9.62 11.63
N LEU A 89 -11.65 9.81 11.80
CA LEU A 89 -11.02 11.12 12.00
C LEU A 89 -10.66 11.81 10.67
N GLY A 90 -11.02 11.21 9.52
CA GLY A 90 -10.77 11.75 8.19
C GLY A 90 -9.38 11.43 7.63
N HIS A 91 -8.63 10.52 8.24
CA HIS A 91 -7.36 10.07 7.67
C HIS A 91 -7.64 9.18 6.44
N MET A 92 -6.90 9.42 5.37
CA MET A 92 -6.91 8.64 4.15
C MET A 92 -5.76 7.63 4.09
N THR A 93 -4.76 7.79 4.96
CA THR A 93 -3.54 6.99 4.98
C THR A 93 -3.09 6.70 6.39
N SER A 94 -2.38 5.59 6.59
CA SER A 94 -1.72 5.34 7.87
C SER A 94 -0.53 6.27 8.11
N TYR A 95 -0.02 6.94 7.07
CA TYR A 95 1.04 7.95 7.15
C TYR A 95 0.61 9.18 7.97
N GLU A 96 -0.64 9.63 7.85
CA GLU A 96 -1.19 10.73 8.65
C GLU A 96 -1.24 10.43 10.16
N SER A 97 -1.19 9.14 10.52
CA SER A 97 -1.16 8.65 11.91
C SER A 97 0.20 8.03 12.30
N ARG A 98 1.25 8.27 11.50
CA ARG A 98 2.58 7.70 11.75
C ARG A 98 3.16 8.19 13.07
N ASP A 99 3.89 7.31 13.72
CA ASP A 99 4.60 7.56 14.97
C ASP A 99 5.83 6.63 15.02
N PRO A 100 6.94 7.03 14.37
CA PRO A 100 8.16 6.23 14.27
C PRO A 100 8.75 5.83 15.62
N ASP A 101 8.60 6.68 16.64
CA ASP A 101 9.11 6.43 17.99
C ASP A 101 8.42 5.22 18.65
N ASN A 102 7.18 4.93 18.26
CA ASN A 102 6.41 3.77 18.69
C ASN A 102 6.28 2.69 17.61
N GLY A 103 7.10 2.73 16.55
CA GLY A 103 7.11 1.72 15.49
C GLY A 103 5.87 1.73 14.60
N LYS A 104 5.11 2.83 14.58
CA LYS A 104 3.91 3.02 13.78
C LYS A 104 4.26 3.69 12.47
N TRP A 105 4.35 2.89 11.41
CA TRP A 105 4.73 3.36 10.08
C TRP A 105 3.50 3.60 9.19
N GLY A 106 3.64 4.41 8.15
CA GLY A 106 2.70 4.55 7.04
C GLY A 106 2.76 3.39 6.04
N GLY A 107 1.99 3.49 4.94
CA GLY A 107 1.93 2.47 3.88
C GLY A 107 0.59 1.76 3.72
N ALA A 108 -0.46 2.23 4.40
CA ALA A 108 -1.84 1.85 4.13
C ALA A 108 -2.65 3.06 3.66
N ILE A 109 -3.63 2.82 2.79
CA ILE A 109 -4.53 3.83 2.25
C ILE A 109 -5.99 3.37 2.32
N VAL A 110 -6.91 4.33 2.34
CA VAL A 110 -8.34 4.13 2.08
C VAL A 110 -8.57 4.13 0.56
N ALA A 111 -9.25 3.10 0.05
CA ALA A 111 -9.57 2.95 -1.37
C ALA A 111 -11.00 2.36 -1.52
N ASP A 112 -11.96 3.22 -1.87
CA ASP A 112 -13.40 2.91 -1.90
C ASP A 112 -13.86 2.18 -0.63
N ASN A 113 -14.35 0.93 -0.74
CA ASN A 113 -14.86 0.14 0.37
C ASN A 113 -13.77 -0.67 1.12
N TYR A 114 -12.49 -0.39 0.82
CA TYR A 114 -11.35 -1.14 1.31
C TYR A 114 -10.28 -0.25 1.95
N ILE A 115 -9.47 -0.85 2.82
CA ILE A 115 -8.15 -0.34 3.15
C ILE A 115 -7.12 -1.32 2.60
N LEU A 116 -6.22 -0.79 1.78
CA LEU A 116 -5.10 -1.53 1.21
C LEU A 116 -3.85 -1.15 1.98
N SER A 117 -3.11 -2.14 2.45
CA SER A 117 -1.89 -1.93 3.24
C SER A 117 -0.77 -2.79 2.68
N PHE A 118 0.41 -2.18 2.55
CA PHE A 118 1.61 -2.88 2.14
C PHE A 118 2.76 -2.65 3.10
N SER A 119 3.61 -3.66 3.23
CA SER A 119 4.81 -3.63 4.05
C SER A 119 5.91 -4.45 3.40
N GLY A 120 6.88 -3.75 2.81
CA GLY A 120 8.04 -4.40 2.18
C GLY A 120 9.09 -3.42 1.71
N LEU A 121 8.70 -2.18 1.46
CA LEU A 121 9.52 -1.10 0.94
C LEU A 121 9.67 0.01 2.00
N PRO A 122 10.45 1.06 1.71
CA PRO A 122 10.35 2.32 2.45
C PRO A 122 8.91 2.82 2.49
N GLU A 123 8.53 3.45 3.59
CA GLU A 123 7.14 3.84 3.90
C GLU A 123 6.41 4.60 2.79
N GLN A 124 7.07 5.58 2.19
CA GLN A 124 6.49 6.34 1.07
C GLN A 124 6.29 5.47 -0.18
N ALA A 125 7.16 4.47 -0.40
CA ALA A 125 7.01 3.53 -1.50
C ALA A 125 5.87 2.54 -1.23
N ASP A 126 5.71 2.06 0.01
CA ASP A 126 4.57 1.23 0.39
C ASP A 126 3.25 1.97 0.08
N GLU A 127 3.14 3.24 0.49
CA GLU A 127 1.97 4.07 0.24
C GLU A 127 1.75 4.34 -1.26
N ALA A 128 2.79 4.71 -1.99
CA ALA A 128 2.71 5.01 -3.42
C ALA A 128 2.30 3.79 -4.25
N VAL A 129 2.79 2.60 -3.91
CA VAL A 129 2.38 1.33 -4.54
C VAL A 129 0.89 1.08 -4.29
N MET A 130 0.41 1.25 -3.06
CA MET A 130 -1.02 1.04 -2.77
C MET A 130 -1.92 2.05 -3.49
N MET A 131 -1.49 3.32 -3.63
CA MET A 131 -2.23 4.30 -4.42
C MET A 131 -2.32 3.90 -5.89
N ALA A 132 -1.22 3.46 -6.50
CA ALA A 132 -1.21 2.99 -7.88
C ALA A 132 -2.09 1.74 -8.08
N VAL A 133 -2.02 0.76 -7.16
CA VAL A 133 -2.89 -0.42 -7.18
C VAL A 133 -4.37 -0.03 -7.07
N ALA A 134 -4.69 0.94 -6.20
CA ALA A 134 -6.08 1.39 -6.06
C ALA A 134 -6.59 2.09 -7.33
N ILE A 135 -5.74 2.84 -8.05
CA ILE A 135 -6.10 3.49 -9.32
C ILE A 135 -6.35 2.45 -10.42
N GLU A 136 -5.43 1.49 -10.58
CA GLU A 136 -5.54 0.38 -11.55
C GLU A 136 -6.82 -0.47 -11.38
N LEU A 137 -7.41 -0.43 -10.18
CA LEU A 137 -8.60 -1.19 -9.83
C LEU A 137 -9.86 -0.32 -9.71
N ASP A 138 -9.79 0.95 -10.13
CA ASP A 138 -10.88 1.93 -10.02
C ASP A 138 -11.40 2.13 -8.58
N LEU A 139 -10.56 1.91 -7.57
CA LEU A 139 -10.85 2.08 -6.15
C LEU A 139 -10.42 3.45 -5.60
N LEU A 140 -9.60 4.18 -6.36
CA LEU A 140 -9.15 5.53 -6.02
C LEU A 140 -8.96 6.32 -7.32
N SER A 141 -9.51 7.53 -7.40
CA SER A 141 -9.25 8.40 -8.55
C SER A 141 -7.82 8.96 -8.50
N LEU A 142 -7.25 9.21 -9.67
CA LEU A 142 -5.92 9.83 -9.78
C LEU A 142 -5.85 11.19 -9.08
N ILE A 143 -6.91 12.00 -9.19
CA ILE A 143 -7.01 13.30 -8.50
C ILE A 143 -6.90 13.13 -6.98
N ASN A 144 -7.63 12.17 -6.41
CA ASN A 144 -7.58 11.91 -4.96
C ASN A 144 -6.19 11.40 -4.54
N ALA A 145 -5.57 10.55 -5.35
CA ALA A 145 -4.22 10.04 -5.09
C ALA A 145 -3.16 11.15 -5.14
N GLU A 146 -3.25 12.08 -6.11
CA GLU A 146 -2.38 13.25 -6.18
C GLU A 146 -2.53 14.15 -4.95
N ASP A 147 -3.77 14.35 -4.47
CA ASP A 147 -4.03 15.14 -3.26
C ASP A 147 -3.47 14.46 -2.00
N ILE A 148 -3.59 13.13 -1.89
CA ILE A 148 -2.94 12.36 -0.82
C ILE A 148 -1.42 12.50 -0.90
N ALA A 149 -0.84 12.28 -2.07
CA ALA A 149 0.60 12.36 -2.27
C ALA A 149 1.17 13.74 -1.96
N LYS A 150 0.46 14.82 -2.34
CA LYS A 150 0.84 16.20 -2.00
C LYS A 150 0.81 16.43 -0.48
N ARG A 151 -0.24 15.99 0.21
CA ARG A 151 -0.37 16.14 1.68
C ARG A 151 0.73 15.37 2.43
N ASN A 152 1.11 14.19 1.92
CA ASN A 152 2.11 13.33 2.56
C ASN A 152 3.55 13.54 2.03
N ASN A 153 3.75 14.54 1.15
CA ASN A 153 5.02 14.81 0.47
C ASN A 153 5.64 13.54 -0.18
N ASN A 154 4.80 12.74 -0.84
CA ASN A 154 5.17 11.46 -1.42
C ASN A 154 5.64 11.61 -2.87
N GLU A 155 6.93 11.91 -3.03
CA GLU A 155 7.58 12.08 -4.34
C GLU A 155 7.60 10.80 -5.20
N ILE A 156 7.51 9.62 -4.57
CA ILE A 156 7.55 8.33 -5.27
C ILE A 156 6.26 8.15 -6.08
N PHE A 157 5.13 8.61 -5.56
CA PHE A 157 3.87 8.54 -6.29
C PHE A 157 3.90 9.40 -7.56
N ALA A 158 4.55 10.57 -7.56
CA ALA A 158 4.66 11.40 -8.77
C ALA A 158 5.34 10.65 -9.94
N VAL A 159 6.30 9.77 -9.63
CA VAL A 159 6.96 8.93 -10.64
C VAL A 159 6.04 7.80 -11.11
N LEU A 160 5.31 7.16 -10.19
CA LEU A 160 4.34 6.13 -10.56
C LEU A 160 3.14 6.69 -11.33
N ALA A 161 2.73 7.93 -11.05
CA ALA A 161 1.65 8.59 -11.77
C ALA A 161 1.95 8.72 -13.26
N ASN A 162 3.20 9.03 -13.65
CA ASN A 162 3.61 9.06 -15.06
C ASN A 162 3.37 7.71 -15.76
N TYR A 163 3.62 6.60 -15.07
CA TYR A 163 3.31 5.27 -15.61
C TYR A 163 1.80 5.08 -15.81
N LEU A 164 0.98 5.54 -14.86
CA LEU A 164 -0.48 5.44 -14.96
C LEU A 164 -1.10 6.37 -16.03
N TYR A 165 -0.36 7.38 -16.50
CA TYR A 165 -0.78 8.27 -17.60
C TYR A 165 -0.47 7.69 -18.99
N ASP A 166 0.47 6.75 -19.09
CA ASP A 166 0.99 6.22 -20.36
C ASP A 166 0.24 4.95 -20.86
N GLU A 167 -0.70 4.42 -20.06
CA GLU A 167 -1.63 3.32 -20.43
C GLU A 167 -3.02 3.84 -20.82
#